data_AF-A0A925VE82-F1
#
_entry.id   AF-A0A925VE82-F1
#
_cell.length_a   1.000
_cell.length_b   1.000
_cell.length_c   1.000
_cell.angle_alpha   90.00
_cell.angle_beta   90.00
_cell.angle_gamma   90.00
#
_symmetry.space_group_name_H-M   'P 1'
#
loop_
_entity.id
_entity.type
_entity.pdbx_description
1 polymer ?
#
loop_
_entity_poly.entity_id
_entity_poly.type
_entity_poly.pdbx_seq_one_letter_code
_entity_poly.pdbx_strand_id
1 'polypeptide(L)' 'MTELLIATHNPGKLREFLAIFDGLGLTLRTLDEVNVAEDIEETGETFE' A
#
# COMPACT_ATOMS: atom_id res chain seq x y z
N MET A 1 -13.35 4.75 -11.98
CA MET A 1 -12.65 3.65 -11.30
C MET A 1 -11.69 4.29 -10.32
N THR A 2 -11.74 3.91 -9.06
CA THR A 2 -10.95 4.56 -8.00
C THR A 2 -9.71 3.72 -7.73
N GLU A 3 -8.55 4.36 -7.77
CA GLU A 3 -7.26 3.72 -7.47
C GLU A 3 -6.86 4.02 -6.03
N LEU A 4 -6.32 3.02 -5.35
CA LEU A 4 -5.79 3.12 -3.99
C LEU A 4 -4.35 2.61 -3.98
N LEU A 5 -3.39 3.49 -3.70
CA LEU A 5 -1.99 3.14 -3.55
C LEU A 5 -1.71 2.65 -2.13
N ILE A 6 -1.15 1.45 -2.01
CA ILE A 6 -0.70 0.89 -0.74
C ILE A 6 0.76 1.24 -0.53
N ALA A 7 1.03 2.14 0.43
CA ALA A 7 2.36 2.66 0.75
C ALA A 7 3.17 1.68 1.63
N THR A 8 3.42 0.47 1.13
CA THR A 8 4.32 -0.49 1.80
C THR A 8 4.98 -1.44 0.80
N HIS A 9 6.24 -1.77 1.04
CA HIS A 9 6.95 -2.87 0.35
C HIS A 9 6.81 -4.22 1.07
N ASN A 10 6.12 -4.27 2.22
CA ASN A 10 6.00 -5.50 3.00
C ASN A 10 5.03 -6.50 2.32
N PRO A 11 5.48 -7.67 1.85
CA PRO A 11 4.64 -8.62 1.13
C PRO A 11 3.54 -9.26 1.99
N GLY A 12 3.70 -9.29 3.31
CA GLY A 12 2.64 -9.71 4.23
C GLY A 12 1.48 -8.72 4.26
N LYS A 13 1.79 -7.43 4.49
CA LYS A 13 0.79 -6.34 4.47
C LYS A 13 0.07 -6.25 3.13
N LEU A 14 0.78 -6.40 2.01
CA LEU A 14 0.16 -6.41 0.68
C LEU A 14 -0.89 -7.50 0.53
N ARG A 15 -0.61 -8.74 0.98
CA ARG A 15 -1.59 -9.84 0.94
C ARG A 15 -2.81 -9.55 1.81
N GLU A 16 -2.61 -8.98 2.99
CA GLU A 16 -3.70 -8.59 3.88
C GLU A 16 -4.59 -7.52 3.25
N PHE A 17 -4.00 -6.46 2.66
CA PHE A 17 -4.77 -5.40 2.00
C PHE A 17 -5.52 -5.89 0.77
N LEU A 18 -4.91 -6.76 -0.05
CA LEU A 18 -5.60 -7.39 -1.18
C LEU A 18 -6.86 -8.14 -0.72
N ALA A 19 -6.80 -8.84 0.41
CA ALA A 19 -7.96 -9.54 0.97
C ALA A 19 -9.00 -8.60 1.59
N ILE A 20 -8.57 -7.54 2.28
CA ILE A 20 -9.47 -6.57 2.94
C ILE A 20 -10.30 -5.78 1.93
N PHE A 21 -9.70 -5.36 0.82
CA PHE A 21 -10.35 -4.52 -0.19
C PHE A 21 -10.95 -5.31 -1.36
N ASP A 22 -10.92 -6.64 -1.30
CA ASP A 22 -11.52 -7.49 -2.31
C ASP A 22 -13.01 -7.18 -2.49
N GLY A 23 -13.47 -7.17 -3.73
CA GLY A 23 -14.87 -6.90 -4.08
C GLY A 23 -15.34 -5.44 -3.94
N LEU A 24 -14.52 -4.50 -3.46
CA LEU A 24 -14.93 -3.09 -3.29
C LEU A 24 -14.91 -2.25 -4.59
N GLY A 25 -14.55 -2.86 -5.73
CA GLY A 25 -14.42 -2.14 -7.01
C GLY A 25 -13.26 -1.14 -7.03
N LEU A 26 -12.30 -1.30 -6.12
CA LEU A 26 -11.06 -0.54 -6.07
C LEU A 26 -9.99 -1.21 -6.92
N THR A 27 -9.14 -0.39 -7.54
CA THR A 27 -7.89 -0.86 -8.14
C THR A 27 -6.76 -0.58 -7.17
N LEU A 28 -6.27 -1.63 -6.51
CA LEU A 28 -5.12 -1.52 -5.64
C LEU A 28 -3.85 -1.36 -6.48
N ARG A 29 -2.96 -0.45 -6.03
CA ARG A 29 -1.62 -0.26 -6.57
C ARG A 29 -0.58 -0.47 -5.48
N THR A 30 0.59 -1.02 -5.82
CA THR A 30 1.73 -1.10 -4.90
C THR A 30 2.80 -0.07 -5.24
N LEU A 31 3.70 0.22 -4.29
CA LEU A 31 4.86 1.09 -4.54
C LEU A 31 5.74 0.55 -5.69
N ASP A 32 5.91 -0.77 -5.76
CA ASP A 32 6.68 -1.43 -6.82
C ASP A 32 6.05 -1.20 -8.21
N GLU A 33 4.73 -1.27 -8.34
CA GLU A 33 4.02 -1.02 -9.60
C GLU A 33 4.17 0.41 -10.11
N VAL A 34 4.31 1.37 -9.20
CA VAL A 34 4.52 2.79 -9.53
C VAL A 34 5.99 3.20 -9.53
N ASN A 35 6.91 2.24 -9.39
CA ASN A 35 8.37 2.46 -9.38
C ASN A 35 8.84 3.40 -8.25
N VAL A 36 8.15 3.40 -7.11
CA VAL A 36 8.64 4.05 -5.89
C VAL A 36 9.49 3.04 -5.15
N ALA A 37 10.80 3.25 -5.11
CA ALA A 37 11.77 2.38 -4.42
C ALA A 37 12.43 3.08 -3.22
N GLU A 38 12.03 4.31 -2.93
CA GLU A 38 12.56 5.09 -1.83
C GLU A 38 12.02 4.54 -0.51
N ASP A 39 12.94 4.21 0.40
CA ASP A 39 12.60 3.88 1.78
C ASP A 39 12.55 5.21 2.56
N ILE A 40 11.33 5.65 2.87
CA ILE A 40 11.10 6.93 3.56
C ILE A 40 11.20 6.69 5.07
N GLU A 41 12.08 7.44 5.73
CA GLU A 41 12.19 7.40 7.19
C GLU A 41 10.91 7.91 7.86
N GLU A 42 10.33 7.10 8.74
CA GLU A 42 9.21 7.49 9.58
C GLU A 42 9.72 8.42 10.70
N THR A 43 9.68 9.73 10.48
CA THR A 43 10.14 10.73 11.47
C THR A 43 9.10 11.04 12.56
N GLY A 44 7.94 10.37 12.53
CA GLY A 44 6.88 10.54 13.51
C GLY A 44 7.23 9.90 14.83
N GLU A 45 6.82 10.53 15.93
CA GLU A 45 6.94 9.93 17.27
C GLU A 45 5.79 8.95 17.59
N THR A 46 4.79 8.87 16.70
CA THR A 46 3.57 8.07 16.83
C THR A 46 3.21 7.34 15.53
N PHE A 47 2.25 6.42 15.60
CA PHE A 47 1.78 5.60 14.48
C PHE A 47 0.53 6.16 13.77
N GLU A 48 0.09 7.38 14.07
CA GLU A 48 -1.20 7.95 13.62
C GLU A 48 -1.34 8.08 12.10
#